data_AF-A0A6A4AZ81-F1
#
_entry.id   AF-A0A6A4AZ81-F1
#
_cell.length_a   1.000
_cell.length_b   1.000
_cell.length_c   1.000
_cell.angle_alpha   90.00
_cell.angle_beta   90.00
_cell.angle_gamma   90.00
#
_symmetry.space_group_name_H-M   'P 1'
#
loop_
_entity.id
_entity.type
_entity.pdbx_description
1 polymer ?
#
loop_
_entity_poly.entity_id
_entity_poly.type
_entity_poly.pdbx_seq_one_letter_code
_entity_poly.pdbx_strand_id
1 'polypeptide(L)'
;MRAEAQSAAQASATNTASFAARPTTTKPVKMSVPTFDGKDSDSLVFWVREIEIALSAGQIYDARAQVAFALSNLGGRARAWAMACETATPGYFTSWSFMEQELRSTFLLANVAYRHRSSF
;
A
#
# COMPACT_ATOMS: atom_id res chain seq x y z
N MET A 1 60.43 -34.04 13.85
CA MET A 1 59.66 -35.21 14.35
C MET A 1 58.59 -34.66 15.30
N ARG A 2 57.33 -35.10 15.13
CA ARG A 2 56.04 -34.68 15.76
C ARG A 2 56.12 -34.56 17.31
N ALA A 3 55.27 -33.83 18.05
CA ALA A 3 53.79 -33.74 18.04
C ALA A 3 53.30 -32.44 18.77
N GLU A 4 52.25 -31.75 18.28
CA GLU A 4 50.85 -31.69 18.82
C GLU A 4 50.72 -31.01 20.21
N ALA A 5 49.69 -30.25 20.59
CA ALA A 5 48.54 -29.54 20.01
C ALA A 5 47.86 -28.84 21.22
N GLN A 6 47.29 -27.64 21.07
CA GLN A 6 46.24 -27.08 21.96
C GLN A 6 45.83 -25.72 21.39
N SER A 7 44.75 -25.62 20.60
CA SER A 7 43.34 -25.56 21.01
C SER A 7 42.99 -24.30 21.80
N ALA A 8 42.42 -23.32 21.10
CA ALA A 8 41.51 -22.33 21.66
C ALA A 8 40.61 -21.79 20.53
N ALA A 9 39.58 -22.57 20.18
CA ALA A 9 38.44 -22.03 19.46
C ALA A 9 37.65 -21.14 20.44
N GLN A 10 37.82 -19.82 20.34
CA GLN A 10 36.97 -18.87 21.05
C GLN A 10 35.66 -18.73 20.27
N ALA A 11 34.65 -19.51 20.67
CA ALA A 11 33.28 -19.33 20.23
C ALA A 11 32.71 -18.07 20.90
N SER A 12 32.62 -16.97 20.15
CA SER A 12 31.83 -15.81 20.55
C SER A 12 30.36 -16.19 20.46
N ALA A 13 29.79 -16.66 21.57
CA ALA A 13 28.36 -16.82 21.70
C ALA A 13 27.71 -15.44 21.79
N THR A 14 27.41 -14.84 20.64
CA THR A 14 26.47 -13.73 20.57
C THR A 14 25.11 -14.32 20.92
N ASN A 15 24.70 -14.10 22.17
CA ASN A 15 23.39 -14.46 22.67
C ASN A 15 22.37 -13.48 22.07
N THR A 16 22.11 -13.62 20.78
CA THR A 16 20.97 -12.98 20.12
C THR A 16 19.76 -13.75 20.61
N ALA A 17 19.20 -13.32 21.74
CA ALA A 17 17.84 -13.69 22.09
C ALA A 17 16.98 -13.22 20.91
N SER A 18 16.66 -14.15 20.02
CA SER A 18 15.62 -13.95 19.03
C SER A 18 14.39 -13.56 19.83
N PHE A 19 14.05 -12.27 19.81
CA PHE A 19 12.66 -11.87 19.96
C PHE A 19 11.96 -12.52 18.78
N ALA A 20 11.60 -13.79 18.94
CA ALA A 20 10.64 -14.43 18.07
C ALA A 20 9.42 -13.52 18.19
N ALA A 21 9.20 -12.69 17.16
CA ALA A 21 8.00 -11.92 17.03
C ALA A 21 6.88 -12.94 17.19
N ARG A 22 6.19 -12.88 18.32
CA ARG A 22 5.07 -13.77 18.62
C ARG A 22 4.19 -13.71 17.38
N PRO A 23 3.85 -14.83 16.72
CA PRO A 23 2.93 -14.80 15.60
C PRO A 23 1.66 -14.18 16.14
N THR A 24 1.43 -12.90 15.84
CA THR A 24 0.19 -12.24 16.19
C THR A 24 -0.80 -12.78 15.19
N THR A 25 -1.42 -13.90 15.53
CA THR A 25 -2.56 -14.49 14.81
C THR A 25 -3.82 -13.64 15.05
N THR A 26 -3.66 -12.31 15.03
CA THR A 26 -4.76 -11.39 15.24
C THR A 26 -5.70 -11.56 14.06
N LYS A 27 -6.98 -11.77 14.37
CA LYS A 27 -8.01 -11.92 13.34
C LYS A 27 -8.07 -10.64 12.48
N PRO A 28 -8.31 -10.74 11.17
CA PRO A 28 -8.57 -9.59 10.32
C PRO A 28 -9.67 -8.71 10.91
N VAL A 29 -9.46 -7.39 10.89
CA VAL A 29 -10.46 -6.40 11.27
C VAL A 29 -11.09 -5.83 10.00
N LYS A 30 -12.41 -5.94 9.88
CA LYS A 30 -13.14 -5.28 8.79
C LYS A 30 -13.21 -3.79 9.07
N MET A 31 -12.44 -3.01 8.32
CA MET A 31 -12.46 -1.55 8.40
C MET A 31 -13.42 -0.96 7.37
N SER A 32 -14.09 0.14 7.72
CA SER A 32 -14.79 1.00 6.77
C SER A 32 -13.85 2.11 6.35
N VAL A 33 -13.69 2.32 5.05
CA VAL A 33 -12.92 3.43 4.50
C VAL A 33 -13.90 4.45 3.90
N PRO A 34 -13.72 5.76 4.13
CA PRO A 34 -14.49 6.79 3.44
C PRO A 34 -14.40 6.62 1.92
N THR A 35 -15.46 6.96 1.20
CA THR A 35 -15.43 6.93 -0.26
C THR A 35 -14.67 8.13 -0.81
N PHE A 36 -13.68 7.91 -1.67
CA PHE A 36 -13.04 8.99 -2.42
C PHE A 36 -13.80 9.27 -3.71
N ASP A 37 -14.36 10.47 -3.85
CA ASP A 37 -15.19 10.85 -4.99
C ASP A 37 -14.41 11.55 -6.13
N GLY A 38 -13.13 11.88 -5.90
CA GLY A 38 -12.29 12.58 -6.85
C GLY A 38 -12.53 14.08 -6.95
N LYS A 39 -13.19 14.74 -5.98
CA LYS A 39 -13.37 16.21 -5.98
C LYS A 39 -12.20 16.96 -5.36
N ASP A 40 -11.85 16.62 -4.12
CA ASP A 40 -10.84 17.35 -3.35
C ASP A 40 -9.50 16.62 -3.42
N SER A 41 -8.55 17.14 -4.20
CA SER A 41 -7.22 16.55 -4.34
C SER A 41 -6.51 16.36 -3.00
N ASP A 42 -6.68 17.30 -2.09
CA ASP A 42 -5.99 17.30 -0.79
C ASP A 42 -6.51 16.15 0.12
N SER A 43 -7.74 15.67 -0.12
CA SER A 43 -8.31 14.50 0.56
C SER A 43 -7.72 13.16 0.09
N LEU A 44 -7.12 13.11 -1.11
CA LEU A 44 -6.56 11.88 -1.67
C LEU A 44 -5.42 11.32 -0.83
N VAL A 45 -4.55 12.19 -0.29
CA VAL A 45 -3.40 11.75 0.50
C VAL A 45 -3.86 11.06 1.79
N PHE A 46 -4.89 11.61 2.44
CA PHE A 46 -5.50 10.99 3.62
C PHE A 46 -6.19 9.68 3.27
N TRP A 47 -6.96 9.66 2.18
CA TRP A 47 -7.67 8.47 1.73
C TRP A 47 -6.74 7.30 1.36
N VAL A 48 -5.64 7.57 0.66
CA VAL A 48 -4.61 6.56 0.36
C VAL A 48 -4.08 5.93 1.65
N ARG A 49 -3.81 6.75 2.67
CA ARG A 49 -3.36 6.24 3.97
C ARG A 49 -4.44 5.41 4.67
N GLU A 50 -5.72 5.79 4.57
CA GLU A 50 -6.82 5.00 5.13
C GLU A 50 -6.96 3.63 4.45
N ILE A 51 -6.74 3.56 3.13
CA ILE A 51 -6.67 2.29 2.40
C ILE A 51 -5.52 1.42 2.93
N GLU A 52 -4.30 1.95 3.04
CA GLU A 52 -3.15 1.19 3.54
C GLU A 52 -3.39 0.61 4.93
N ILE A 53 -3.99 1.38 5.83
CA ILE A 53 -4.36 0.92 7.17
C ILE A 53 -5.42 -0.18 7.07
N ALA A 54 -6.43 -0.04 6.21
CA ALA A 54 -7.47 -1.05 6.02
C ALA A 54 -6.94 -2.35 5.40
N LEU A 55 -6.02 -2.27 4.43
CA LEU A 55 -5.35 -3.43 3.86
C LEU A 55 -4.54 -4.17 4.93
N SER A 56 -3.80 -3.44 5.77
CA SER A 56 -3.00 -4.00 6.86
C SER A 56 -3.88 -4.65 7.95
N ALA A 57 -4.90 -3.93 8.43
CA ALA A 57 -5.82 -4.40 9.46
C ALA A 57 -6.69 -5.56 8.98
N GLY A 58 -7.10 -5.55 7.71
CA GLY A 58 -7.83 -6.61 7.05
C GLY A 58 -6.95 -7.78 6.59
N GLN A 59 -5.63 -7.70 6.77
CA GLN A 59 -4.65 -8.70 6.32
C GLN A 59 -4.81 -9.05 4.82
N ILE A 60 -5.10 -8.04 4.00
CA ILE A 60 -5.33 -8.17 2.56
C ILE A 60 -3.99 -8.02 1.84
N TYR A 61 -3.31 -9.15 1.62
CA TYR A 61 -1.97 -9.16 1.00
C TYR A 61 -1.97 -9.49 -0.50
N ASP A 62 -3.02 -10.14 -0.99
CA ASP A 62 -3.15 -10.46 -2.42
C ASP A 62 -3.36 -9.17 -3.24
N ALA A 63 -2.56 -8.97 -4.28
CA ALA A 63 -2.56 -7.74 -5.07
C ALA A 63 -3.92 -7.45 -5.71
N ARG A 64 -4.61 -8.49 -6.23
CA ARG A 64 -5.95 -8.32 -6.81
C ARG A 64 -6.99 -7.98 -5.75
N ALA A 65 -6.91 -8.60 -4.58
CA ALA A 65 -7.79 -8.28 -3.46
C ALA A 65 -7.57 -6.84 -2.96
N GLN A 66 -6.33 -6.36 -2.93
CA GLN A 66 -6.03 -4.96 -2.59
C GLN A 66 -6.63 -3.98 -3.60
N VAL A 67 -6.47 -4.25 -4.89
CA VAL A 67 -7.06 -3.44 -5.98
C VAL A 67 -8.58 -3.46 -5.90
N ALA A 68 -9.20 -4.63 -5.76
CA ALA A 68 -10.65 -4.74 -5.64
C ALA A 68 -11.19 -3.99 -4.42
N PHE A 69 -10.48 -4.08 -3.28
CA PHE A 69 -10.81 -3.33 -2.07
C PHE A 69 -10.75 -1.82 -2.34
N ALA A 70 -9.65 -1.31 -2.91
CA ALA A 70 -9.52 0.10 -3.25
C ALA A 70 -10.60 0.59 -4.23
N LEU A 71 -10.86 -0.15 -5.30
CA LEU A 71 -11.90 0.16 -6.30
C LEU A 71 -13.29 0.25 -5.67
N SER A 72 -13.60 -0.64 -4.72
CA SER A 72 -14.90 -0.62 -4.02
C SER A 72 -15.10 0.60 -3.13
N ASN A 73 -14.02 1.30 -2.77
CA ASN A 73 -14.06 2.52 -1.97
C ASN A 73 -13.95 3.80 -2.84
N LEU A 74 -14.02 3.68 -4.18
CA LEU A 74 -14.11 4.82 -5.08
C LEU A 74 -15.56 5.20 -5.38
N GLY A 75 -15.81 6.50 -5.45
CA GLY A 75 -17.07 7.09 -5.85
C GLY A 75 -16.89 8.17 -6.93
N GLY A 76 -18.00 8.76 -7.35
CA GLY A 76 -17.99 9.97 -8.21
C GLY A 76 -17.05 9.88 -9.42
N ARG A 77 -16.23 10.93 -9.58
CA ARG A 77 -15.27 11.05 -10.69
C ARG A 77 -14.15 10.02 -10.60
N ALA A 78 -13.69 9.69 -9.40
CA ALA A 78 -12.65 8.68 -9.21
C ALA A 78 -13.11 7.30 -9.68
N ARG A 79 -14.34 6.90 -9.36
CA ARG A 79 -14.92 5.65 -9.86
C ARG A 79 -15.10 5.66 -11.38
N ALA A 80 -15.63 6.74 -11.94
CA ALA A 80 -15.83 6.85 -13.38
C ALA A 80 -14.50 6.72 -14.15
N TRP A 81 -13.45 7.40 -13.67
CA TRP A 81 -12.09 7.28 -14.21
C TRP A 81 -11.56 5.85 -14.11
N ALA A 82 -11.62 5.23 -12.94
CA ALA A 82 -11.11 3.88 -12.73
C ALA A 82 -11.83 2.83 -13.60
N MET A 83 -13.15 2.95 -13.75
CA MET A 83 -13.94 2.06 -14.62
C MET A 83 -13.61 2.27 -16.10
N ALA A 84 -13.30 3.50 -16.52
CA ALA A 84 -12.85 3.77 -17.88
C ALA A 84 -11.49 3.10 -18.17
N CYS A 85 -10.54 3.18 -17.23
CA CYS A 85 -9.26 2.46 -17.31
C CYS A 85 -9.47 0.93 -17.46
N GLU A 86 -10.29 0.32 -16.60
CA GLU A 86 -10.60 -1.12 -16.64
C GLU A 86 -11.36 -1.53 -17.92
N THR A 87 -12.22 -0.67 -18.45
CA THR A 87 -12.94 -0.94 -19.71
C THR A 87 -11.98 -0.90 -20.90
N ALA A 88 -11.05 0.05 -20.91
CA ALA A 88 -10.06 0.17 -21.97
C ALA A 88 -9.01 -0.96 -21.93
N THR A 89 -8.65 -1.43 -20.74
CA THR A 89 -7.69 -2.51 -20.54
C THR A 89 -8.10 -3.32 -19.30
N PRO A 90 -8.76 -4.47 -19.47
CA PRO A 90 -9.12 -5.31 -18.33
C PRO A 90 -7.91 -5.71 -17.49
N GLY A 91 -7.96 -5.47 -16.19
CA GLY A 91 -6.82 -5.69 -15.30
C GLY A 91 -5.74 -4.61 -15.41
N TYR A 92 -6.13 -3.39 -15.81
CA TYR A 92 -5.24 -2.23 -15.89
C TYR A 92 -4.49 -2.03 -14.57
N PHE A 93 -5.18 -2.14 -13.43
CA PHE A 93 -4.56 -2.04 -12.13
C PHE A 93 -3.95 -3.38 -11.69
N THR A 94 -2.63 -3.48 -11.77
CA THR A 94 -1.88 -4.71 -11.45
C THR A 94 -1.56 -4.88 -9.96
N SER A 95 -1.48 -3.77 -9.22
CA SER A 95 -1.22 -3.73 -7.77
C SER A 95 -1.80 -2.46 -7.14
N TRP A 96 -1.89 -2.44 -5.81
CA TRP A 96 -2.22 -1.22 -5.07
C TRP A 96 -1.22 -0.09 -5.33
N SER A 97 0.08 -0.38 -5.33
CA SER A 97 1.12 0.64 -5.58
C SER A 97 1.00 1.30 -6.95
N PHE A 98 0.68 0.52 -7.99
CA PHE A 98 0.43 1.06 -9.32
C PHE A 98 -0.84 1.91 -9.35
N MET A 99 -1.93 1.43 -8.75
CA MET A 99 -3.19 2.18 -8.65
C MET A 99 -3.03 3.50 -7.87
N GLU A 100 -2.29 3.50 -6.77
CA GLU A 100 -1.98 4.69 -5.98
C GLU A 100 -1.22 5.72 -6.81
N GLN A 101 -0.21 5.29 -7.57
CA GLN A 101 0.55 6.17 -8.45
C GLN A 101 -0.34 6.82 -9.51
N GLU A 102 -1.21 6.03 -10.16
CA GLU A 102 -2.16 6.53 -11.16
C GLU A 102 -3.19 7.50 -10.56
N LEU A 103 -3.70 7.21 -9.36
CA LEU A 103 -4.59 8.10 -8.63
C LEU A 103 -3.90 9.44 -8.30
N ARG A 104 -2.65 9.41 -7.82
CA ARG A 104 -1.88 10.63 -7.55
C ARG A 104 -1.61 11.42 -8.83
N SER A 105 -1.22 10.75 -9.90
CA SER A 105 -1.00 11.38 -11.20
C SER A 105 -2.26 12.08 -11.71
N THR A 106 -3.39 11.39 -11.63
CA THR A 106 -4.67 11.89 -12.15
C THR A 106 -5.30 12.98 -11.28
N PHE A 107 -5.30 12.81 -9.96
CA PHE A 107 -6.08 13.67 -9.05
C PHE A 107 -5.25 14.68 -8.25
N LEU A 108 -3.93 14.50 -8.10
CA LEU A 108 -3.06 15.53 -7.50
C LEU A 108 -2.44 16.44 -8.56
N LEU A 109 -1.82 15.87 -9.61
CA LEU A 109 -1.06 16.66 -10.58
C LEU A 109 -1.97 17.46 -11.53
N ALA A 110 -3.11 16.90 -11.95
CA ALA A 110 -4.08 17.63 -12.78
C ALA A 110 -4.62 18.89 -12.07
N ASN A 111 -4.71 18.86 -10.73
CA ASN A 111 -5.24 19.97 -9.96
C ASN A 111 -4.19 21.08 -9.73
N VAL A 112 -2.90 20.72 -9.59
CA VAL A 112 -1.80 21.71 -9.55
C VAL A 112 -1.72 22.49 -10.86
N ALA A 113 -1.76 21.81 -12.00
CA ALA A 113 -1.73 22.47 -13.31
C ALA A 113 -2.95 23.40 -13.54
N TYR A 114 -4.13 23.01 -13.04
CA TYR A 114 -5.34 23.84 -13.12
C TYR A 114 -5.26 25.07 -12.21
N ARG A 115 -4.83 24.91 -10.95
CA ARG A 115 -4.65 26.03 -9.99
C ARG A 115 -3.64 27.06 -10.49
N HIS A 116 -2.56 26.64 -11.16
CA HIS A 116 -1.60 27.57 -11.78
C HIS A 116 -2.15 28.31 -13.01
N ARG A 117 -3.13 27.75 -13.73
CA ARG A 117 -3.72 28.39 -14.92
C ARG A 117 -4.92 29.28 -14.61
N SER A 118 -5.55 29.07 -13.47
CA SER A 118 -6.72 29.85 -13.00
C SER A 118 -6.34 31.02 -12.11
N SER A 119 -5.05 31.23 -11.84
CA SER A 119 -4.51 32.38 -11.12
C SER A 119 -4.12 33.56 -12.03
N PHE A 120 -4.74 33.70 -13.21
CA PHE A 120 -4.55 34.82 -14.14
C PHE A 120 -5.87 35.54 -14.40
#